data_AF-A0A9E0ANC7-F1
#
_entry.id   AF-A0A9E0ANC7-F1
#
_cell.length_a   1.000
_cell.length_b   1.000
_cell.length_c   1.000
_cell.angle_alpha   90.00
_cell.angle_beta   90.00
_cell.angle_gamma   90.00
#
_symmetry.space_group_name_H-M   'P 1'
#
loop_
_entity.id
_entity.type
_entity.pdbx_description
1 polymer ?
#
loop_
_entity_poly.entity_id
_entity_poly.type
_entity_poly.pdbx_seq_one_letter_code
_entity_poly.pdbx_strand_id
1 'polypeptide(L)' 'MNAQKVVTVFADIPAGATAQDKSFVKLYPELDYLFDDGMYIENIVQNHIANDRYILTFIFRSYNHPQ' A
#
# COMPACT_ATOMS: atom_id res chain seq x y z
N MET A 1 -21.80 1.16 5.13
CA MET A 1 -20.69 1.18 6.11
C MET A 1 -19.41 1.16 5.29
N ASN A 2 -18.49 2.11 5.45
CA ASN A 2 -17.31 2.18 4.59
C ASN A 2 -16.43 0.94 4.84
N ALA A 3 -16.23 0.11 3.82
CA ALA A 3 -15.41 -1.08 3.94
C ALA A 3 -13.94 -0.69 4.08
N GLN A 4 -13.22 -1.33 5.01
CA GLN A 4 -11.78 -1.15 5.21
C GLN A 4 -11.07 -2.50 5.01
N LYS A 5 -9.91 -2.47 4.36
CA LYS A 5 -9.05 -3.64 4.17
C LYS A 5 -7.61 -3.29 4.51
N VAL A 6 -6.93 -4.21 5.20
CA VAL A 6 -5.52 -4.04 5.59
C VAL A 6 -4.71 -5.09 4.85
N VAL A 7 -3.65 -4.65 4.17
CA VAL A 7 -2.76 -5.53 3.40
C VAL A 7 -1.33 -5.26 3.80
N THR A 8 -0.59 -6.32 4.09
CA THR A 8 0.82 -6.24 4.46
C THR A 8 1.68 -6.92 3.40
N VAL A 9 2.70 -6.21 2.93
CA VAL A 9 3.66 -6.67 1.93
C VAL A 9 5.05 -6.66 2.55
N PHE A 10 5.82 -7.71 2.28
CA PHE A 10 7.25 -7.77 2.58
C PHE A 10 8.00 -7.39 1.30
N ALA A 11 8.76 -6.30 1.35
CA ALA A 11 9.42 -5.74 0.19
C ALA A 11 10.89 -5.48 0.46
N ASP A 12 11.73 -5.83 -0.52
CA ASP A 12 13.07 -5.28 -0.61
C ASP A 12 12.94 -3.90 -1.28
N ILE A 13 13.05 -2.81 -0.51
CA ILE A 13 12.98 -1.47 -1.10
C ILE A 13 14.36 -1.16 -1.71
N PRO A 14 14.46 -0.86 -3.03
CA PRO A 14 15.75 -0.58 -3.64
C PRO A 14 16.47 0.58 -2.95
N ALA A 15 17.76 0.42 -2.69
CA ALA A 15 18.60 1.49 -2.17
C ALA A 15 18.57 2.68 -3.16
N GLY A 16 17.86 3.75 -2.79
CA GLY A 16 17.65 4.93 -3.65
C GLY A 16 16.19 5.30 -3.88
N ALA A 17 15.22 4.44 -3.52
CA ALA A 17 13.82 4.84 -3.47
C ALA A 17 13.64 5.87 -2.34
N THR A 18 13.40 7.12 -2.71
CA THR A 18 13.21 8.21 -1.75
C THR A 18 11.73 8.35 -1.43
N ALA A 19 11.41 8.90 -0.25
CA ALA A 19 10.02 9.27 0.10
C ALA A 19 9.36 10.25 -0.91
N GLN A 20 10.15 10.83 -1.83
CA GLN A 20 9.71 11.73 -2.89
C GLN A 20 9.34 11.01 -4.19
N ASP A 21 9.64 9.72 -4.33
CA ASP A 21 9.16 8.90 -5.44
C ASP A 21 7.67 8.64 -5.23
N LYS A 22 6.85 9.62 -5.65
CA LYS A 22 5.38 9.73 -5.48
C LYS A 22 4.57 8.61 -6.15
N SER A 23 5.15 7.45 -6.38
CA SER A 23 4.49 6.27 -6.94
C SER A 23 4.88 4.99 -6.19
N PHE A 24 5.11 5.08 -4.87
CA PHE A 24 5.44 3.91 -4.04
C PHE A 24 4.48 2.74 -4.23
N VAL A 25 3.21 3.03 -4.55
CA VAL A 25 2.16 2.06 -4.84
C VAL A 25 2.39 1.33 -6.17
N LYS A 26 2.94 1.97 -7.20
CA LYS A 26 3.23 1.34 -8.50
C LYS A 26 4.29 0.25 -8.40
N LEU A 27 5.00 0.17 -7.28
CA LEU A 27 5.96 -0.89 -6.99
C LEU A 27 5.26 -2.20 -6.53
N TYR A 28 3.94 -2.16 -6.28
CA TYR A 28 3.15 -3.29 -5.76
C TYR A 28 1.94 -3.58 -6.65
N PRO A 29 2.14 -4.10 -7.88
CA PRO A 29 1.04 -4.41 -8.81
C PRO A 29 0.04 -5.44 -8.24
N GLU A 30 0.44 -6.23 -7.25
CA GLU A 30 -0.45 -7.13 -6.50
C GLU A 30 -1.56 -6.38 -5.73
N LEU A 31 -1.45 -5.06 -5.56
CA LEU A 31 -2.47 -4.22 -4.94
C LEU A 31 -3.48 -3.65 -5.96
N ASP A 32 -3.26 -3.82 -7.26
CA ASP A 32 -4.05 -3.17 -8.32
C ASP A 32 -5.56 -3.51 -8.22
N TYR A 33 -5.88 -4.76 -7.89
CA TYR A 33 -7.28 -5.21 -7.74
C TYR A 33 -8.06 -4.43 -6.68
N LEU A 34 -7.39 -3.84 -5.67
CA LEU A 34 -8.05 -3.04 -4.65
C LEU A 34 -8.50 -1.68 -5.19
N PHE A 35 -7.73 -1.10 -6.12
CA PHE A 35 -8.13 0.12 -6.81
C PHE A 35 -9.27 -0.15 -7.79
N ASP A 36 -9.26 -1.31 -8.47
CA ASP A 36 -10.36 -1.76 -9.32
C ASP A 36 -11.66 -1.94 -8.52
N ASP A 37 -11.56 -2.40 -7.27
CA ASP A 37 -12.67 -2.50 -6.30
C ASP A 37 -13.12 -1.13 -5.71
N GLY A 38 -12.56 -0.01 -6.21
CA GLY A 38 -12.89 1.34 -5.73
C GLY A 38 -12.38 1.64 -4.32
N MET A 39 -11.35 0.90 -3.86
CA MET A 39 -10.65 1.19 -2.62
C MET A 39 -9.41 2.03 -2.88
N TYR A 40 -9.12 2.95 -1.96
CA TYR A 40 -7.94 3.81 -2.03
C TYR A 40 -7.14 3.73 -0.73
N ILE A 41 -5.84 3.94 -0.82
CA ILE A 41 -4.95 3.94 0.34
C ILE A 41 -5.24 5.17 1.18
N GLU A 42 -5.66 4.94 2.41
CA GLU A 42 -5.85 5.97 3.42
C GLU A 42 -4.56 6.20 4.22
N ASN A 43 -3.82 5.12 4.52
CA ASN A 43 -2.60 5.21 5.31
C ASN A 43 -1.60 4.09 4.93
N ILE A 44 -0.31 4.37 5.11
CA ILE A 44 0.79 3.44 4.91
C ILE A 44 1.67 3.47 6.16
N VAL A 45 1.89 2.29 6.74
CA VAL A 45 2.85 2.09 7.82
C VAL A 45 4.05 1.34 7.27
N GLN A 46 5.22 1.94 7.37
CA GLN A 46 6.49 1.34 6.97
C GLN A 46 7.32 0.99 8.20
N ASN A 47 7.81 -0.25 8.24
CA ASN A 47 8.72 -0.72 9.28
C ASN A 47 9.96 -1.35 8.62
N HIS A 48 11.15 -0.94 9.07
CA HIS A 48 12.40 -1.46 8.56
C HIS A 48 12.81 -2.72 9.33
N ILE A 49 13.10 -3.79 8.59
CA ILE A 49 13.68 -5.04 9.05
C ILE A 49 15.17 -5.04 8.68
N ALA A 50 15.96 -5.95 9.25
CA ALA A 50 17.33 -6.18 8.83
C ALA A 50 17.46 -6.53 7.33
N ASN A 51 18.63 -6.24 6.75
CA ASN A 51 18.99 -6.52 5.35
C ASN A 51 18.15 -5.77 4.31
N ASP A 52 17.91 -4.47 4.51
CA ASP A 52 17.18 -3.58 3.59
C ASP A 52 15.75 -4.05 3.24
N ARG A 53 15.18 -4.90 4.11
CA ARG A 53 13.81 -5.40 4.02
C ARG A 53 12.88 -4.50 4.77
N TYR A 54 11.68 -4.33 4.25
CA TYR A 54 10.65 -3.54 4.88
C TYR A 54 9.34 -4.29 4.95
N ILE A 55 8.62 -4.10 6.05
CA ILE A 55 7.22 -4.45 6.18
C ILE A 55 6.43 -3.20 5.84
N LEU A 56 5.61 -3.28 4.79
CA LEU A 56 4.72 -2.22 4.37
C LEU A 56 3.29 -2.66 4.63
N THR A 57 2.60 -1.94 5.49
CA THR A 57 1.17 -2.17 5.75
C THR A 57 0.36 -1.04 5.16
N PHE A 58 -0.50 -1.39 4.21
CA PHE A 58 -1.42 -0.49 3.53
C PHE A 58 -2.81 -0.63 4.14
N ILE A 59 -3.43 0.50 4.47
CA ILE A 59 -4.80 0.58 4.92
C ILE A 59 -5.63 1.15 3.77
N PHE A 60 -6.50 0.32 3.21
CA PHE A 60 -7.41 0.68 2.12
C PHE A 60 -8.81 0.99 2.65
N ARG A 61 -9.42 2.03 2.12
CA ARG A 61 -10.81 2.41 2.40
C ARG A 61 -11.61 2.46 1.10
N SER A 62 -12.80 1.89 1.10
CA SER A 62 -13.76 2.02 0.01
C SER A 62 -14.42 3.40 0.06
N TYR A 63 -14.39 4.10 -1.06
CA TYR A 63 -15.06 5.40 -1.24
C TYR A 63 -16.28 5.32 -2.16
N ASN A 64 -16.38 4.23 -2.93
CA ASN A 64 -17.55 3.91 -3.75
C ASN A 64 -18.34 2.79 -3.08
N HIS A 65 -19.35 3.15 -2.28
CA HIS A 65 -20.48 2.27 -2.05
C HIS A 65 -21.68 2.90 -2.77
N PRO A 66 -22.16 2.34 -3.89
CA PRO A 66 -23.56 2.50 -4.22
C PRO A 66 -24.35 1.97 -3.01
N GLN A 67 -25.26 2.79 -2.48
CA GLN A 67 -26.27 2.31 -1.54
C GLN A 67 -27.21 1.33 -2.26
#